data_AF-A0A7S4PK62-F1
#
_entry.id   AF-A0A7S4PK62-F1
#
_cell.length_a   1.000
_cell.length_b   1.000
_cell.length_c   1.000
_cell.angle_alpha   90.00
_cell.angle_beta   90.00
_cell.angle_gamma   90.00
#
_symmetry.space_group_name_H-M   'P 1'
#
loop_
_entity.id
_entity.type
_entity.pdbx_description
1 polymer ?
#
loop_
_entity_poly.entity_id
_entity_poly.type
_entity_poly.pdbx_seq_one_letter_code
_entity_poly.pdbx_strand_id
1 'polypeptide(L)'
;TPTPTPTHTPTPTPTPAPAPKASGFSFAPAPASSTPAFAPVSSAPSTSSSNFAHIEHVFDQTAPKTPSAKLLLLISLLSKGGLLTAQEKDVLKDLVIAENENLLCALEVFEIQKDFEEMADTLKEVAALGM
;
A
#
# COMPACT_ATOMS: atom_id res chain seq x y z
N THR A 1 6.21 35.04 -42.60
CA THR A 1 7.23 34.99 -41.52
C THR A 1 7.27 33.57 -40.98
N PRO A 2 8.33 32.79 -41.23
CA PRO A 2 8.43 31.44 -40.69
C PRO A 2 8.77 31.47 -39.17
N THR A 3 7.99 30.76 -38.37
CA THR A 3 8.16 30.60 -36.92
C THR A 3 9.30 29.60 -36.62
N PRO A 4 10.24 29.90 -35.72
CA PRO A 4 11.29 28.96 -35.34
C PRO A 4 10.74 27.81 -34.49
N THR A 5 11.07 26.58 -34.88
CA THR A 5 10.82 25.33 -34.16
C THR A 5 11.64 25.27 -32.86
N PRO A 6 11.05 24.92 -31.69
CA PRO A 6 11.83 24.69 -30.49
C PRO A 6 12.59 23.37 -30.57
N THR A 7 13.92 23.46 -30.50
CA THR A 7 14.83 22.32 -30.35
C THR A 7 14.78 21.84 -28.90
N HIS A 8 14.22 20.66 -28.67
CA HIS A 8 14.30 20.00 -27.36
C HIS A 8 15.64 19.29 -27.20
N THR A 9 16.43 19.76 -26.24
CA THR A 9 17.71 19.18 -25.80
C THR A 9 17.49 17.81 -25.15
N PRO A 10 18.23 16.75 -25.51
CA PRO A 10 18.14 15.48 -24.80
C PRO A 10 18.74 15.58 -23.39
N THR A 11 17.95 15.16 -22.39
CA THR A 11 18.36 15.04 -20.99
C THR A 11 19.47 13.98 -20.84
N PRO A 12 20.54 14.24 -20.06
CA PRO A 12 21.59 13.25 -19.82
C PRO A 12 21.08 12.08 -18.96
N THR A 13 21.40 10.86 -19.42
CA THR A 13 21.16 9.57 -18.77
C THR A 13 21.83 9.48 -17.39
N PRO A 14 21.14 9.07 -16.31
CA PRO A 14 21.79 8.82 -15.03
C PRO A 14 22.72 7.60 -15.12
N THR A 15 23.95 7.80 -14.62
CA THR A 15 25.02 6.80 -14.54
C THR A 15 24.68 5.69 -13.53
N PRO A 16 24.82 4.40 -13.87
CA PRO A 16 24.65 3.31 -12.90
C PRO A 16 25.81 3.29 -11.88
N ALA A 17 25.44 3.23 -10.59
CA ALA A 17 26.39 3.12 -9.49
C ALA A 17 27.07 1.74 -9.44
N PRO A 18 28.36 1.67 -9.03
CA PRO A 18 29.17 0.45 -9.09
C PRO A 18 28.80 -0.60 -8.02
N ALA A 19 28.87 -1.87 -8.44
CA ALA A 19 28.63 -3.06 -7.64
C ALA A 19 29.66 -3.25 -6.51
N PRO A 20 29.26 -3.75 -5.32
CA PRO A 20 30.22 -4.23 -4.33
C PRO A 20 30.77 -5.60 -4.76
N LYS A 21 32.10 -5.67 -4.92
CA LYS A 21 32.88 -6.91 -4.99
C LYS A 21 32.95 -7.53 -3.59
N ALA A 22 32.59 -8.80 -3.46
CA ALA A 22 33.03 -9.64 -2.36
C ALA A 22 33.63 -10.93 -2.92
N SER A 23 34.96 -10.96 -2.94
CA SER A 23 35.82 -12.14 -2.96
C SER A 23 35.27 -13.16 -1.93
N GLY A 24 35.03 -14.42 -2.24
CA GLY A 24 35.98 -15.37 -2.80
C GLY A 24 36.54 -16.22 -1.66
N PHE A 25 35.90 -17.35 -1.34
CA PHE A 25 36.52 -18.48 -0.64
C PHE A 25 35.90 -19.79 -1.16
N SER A 26 36.72 -20.59 -1.84
CA SER A 26 36.42 -21.93 -2.33
C SER A 26 37.43 -22.91 -1.73
N PHE A 27 36.95 -24.00 -1.10
CA PHE A 27 37.48 -25.38 -0.98
C PHE A 27 36.79 -26.03 0.24
N ALA A 28 36.33 -27.29 0.33
CA ALA A 28 36.56 -28.54 -0.40
C ALA A 28 35.43 -29.58 -0.03
N PRO A 29 35.42 -30.81 -0.58
CA PRO A 29 34.27 -31.74 -0.56
C PRO A 29 34.36 -32.99 0.36
N ALA A 30 33.19 -33.66 0.53
CA ALA A 30 32.90 -35.08 0.89
C ALA A 30 32.78 -35.50 2.39
N PRO A 31 32.12 -36.64 2.76
CA PRO A 31 31.13 -37.50 2.06
C PRO A 31 29.81 -37.74 2.87
N ALA A 32 28.89 -38.47 2.23
CA ALA A 32 27.52 -38.80 2.64
C ALA A 32 27.32 -39.45 4.02
N SER A 33 26.15 -39.21 4.63
CA SER A 33 25.45 -40.22 5.44
C SER A 33 23.95 -39.96 5.44
N SER A 34 23.25 -40.99 4.99
CA SER A 34 21.81 -41.17 4.86
C SER A 34 21.05 -40.89 6.16
N THR A 35 19.99 -40.09 6.07
CA THR A 35 18.74 -40.34 6.81
C THR A 35 17.57 -39.76 6.00
N PRO A 36 16.59 -40.57 5.55
CA PRO A 36 15.33 -40.04 5.06
C PRO A 36 14.47 -39.70 6.28
N ALA A 37 14.71 -38.54 6.89
CA ALA A 37 13.75 -37.96 7.82
C ALA A 37 12.76 -37.13 7.00
N PHE A 38 11.66 -37.76 6.62
CA PHE A 38 10.44 -37.06 6.22
C PHE A 38 9.93 -36.24 7.41
N ALA A 39 10.55 -35.08 7.63
CA ALA A 39 9.91 -34.01 8.35
C ALA A 39 8.99 -33.31 7.34
N PRO A 40 7.67 -33.23 7.57
CA PRO A 40 6.91 -32.20 6.88
C PRO A 40 7.54 -30.87 7.29
N VAL A 41 8.15 -30.17 6.34
CA VAL A 41 8.50 -28.77 6.54
C VAL A 41 7.20 -28.10 6.95
N SER A 42 7.11 -27.71 8.22
CA SER A 42 6.01 -26.87 8.70
C SER A 42 6.02 -25.65 7.82
N SER A 43 5.05 -25.61 6.92
CA SER A 43 4.71 -24.47 6.11
C SER A 43 4.76 -23.24 6.99
N ALA A 44 5.64 -22.30 6.64
CA ALA A 44 5.54 -20.94 7.14
C ALA A 44 4.08 -20.50 6.94
N PRO A 45 3.41 -19.94 7.96
CA PRO A 45 2.14 -19.29 7.70
C PRO A 45 2.49 -18.05 6.88
N SER A 46 2.25 -18.12 5.57
CA SER A 46 2.12 -16.98 4.68
C SER A 46 0.93 -16.15 5.15
N THR A 47 1.08 -15.47 6.28
CA THR A 47 0.05 -14.65 6.90
C THR A 47 0.18 -13.24 6.37
N SER A 48 -0.06 -13.06 5.07
CA SER A 48 -0.19 -11.72 4.50
C SER A 48 -1.10 -11.79 3.28
N SER A 49 -2.36 -12.17 3.51
CA SER A 49 -3.45 -12.06 2.52
C SER A 49 -4.85 -12.26 3.13
N SER A 50 -5.00 -12.83 4.33
CA SER A 50 -6.32 -13.08 4.93
C SER A 50 -7.02 -11.88 5.58
N ASN A 51 -6.31 -10.80 5.90
CA ASN A 51 -6.93 -9.68 6.62
C ASN A 51 -7.79 -8.81 5.69
N PHE A 52 -7.39 -8.64 4.42
CA PHE A 52 -8.09 -7.78 3.46
C PHE A 52 -9.37 -8.40 2.88
N ALA A 53 -9.40 -9.72 2.68
CA ALA A 53 -10.59 -10.40 2.18
C ALA A 53 -11.78 -10.31 3.16
N HIS A 54 -11.51 -10.30 4.47
CA HIS A 54 -12.54 -10.10 5.48
C HIS A 54 -13.07 -8.65 5.50
N ILE A 55 -12.21 -7.70 5.16
CA ILE A 55 -12.49 -6.26 5.14
C ILE A 55 -13.50 -5.89 4.04
N GLU A 56 -13.29 -6.37 2.82
CA GLU A 56 -14.25 -6.25 1.70
C GLU A 56 -15.67 -6.68 2.09
N HIS A 57 -15.77 -7.87 2.69
CA HIS A 57 -17.07 -8.48 3.00
C HIS A 57 -17.83 -7.73 4.11
N VAL A 58 -17.12 -7.12 5.07
CA VAL A 58 -17.74 -6.33 6.15
C VAL A 58 -18.27 -5.01 5.63
N PHE A 59 -17.57 -4.37 4.69
CA PHE A 59 -17.98 -3.08 4.12
C PHE A 59 -19.30 -3.19 3.35
N ASP A 60 -19.47 -4.27 2.59
CA ASP A 60 -20.68 -4.52 1.80
C ASP A 60 -21.90 -4.87 2.68
N GLN A 61 -21.70 -5.66 3.74
CA GLN A 61 -22.78 -6.11 4.64
C GLN A 61 -23.31 -5.03 5.60
N THR A 62 -22.54 -3.98 5.87
CA THR A 62 -22.88 -2.98 6.89
C THR A 62 -22.97 -1.55 6.36
N ALA A 63 -23.07 -1.38 5.03
CA ALA A 63 -22.99 -0.09 4.35
C ALA A 63 -23.98 0.95 4.95
N PRO A 64 -23.48 1.92 5.72
CA PRO A 64 -24.29 3.04 6.18
C PRO A 64 -24.71 3.87 4.96
N LYS A 65 -25.94 4.40 4.96
CA LYS A 65 -26.48 5.19 3.84
C LYS A 65 -25.77 6.53 3.63
N THR A 66 -25.01 7.01 4.61
CA THR A 66 -24.33 8.31 4.56
C THR A 66 -22.85 8.15 4.21
N PRO A 67 -22.30 9.00 3.32
CA PRO A 67 -20.91 8.88 2.85
C PRO A 67 -19.91 9.07 4.00
N SER A 68 -20.19 9.95 4.95
CA SER A 68 -19.38 10.19 6.14
C SER A 68 -19.27 8.95 7.02
N ALA A 69 -20.35 8.16 7.17
CA ALA A 69 -20.29 6.92 7.93
C ALA A 69 -19.52 5.81 7.18
N LYS A 70 -19.62 5.75 5.85
CA LYS A 70 -18.76 4.89 5.02
C LYS A 70 -17.29 5.24 5.19
N LEU A 71 -16.94 6.53 5.16
CA LEU A 71 -15.58 7.01 5.40
C LEU A 71 -15.08 6.64 6.79
N LEU A 72 -15.88 6.85 7.84
CA LEU A 72 -15.52 6.44 9.21
C LEU A 72 -15.28 4.92 9.32
N LEU A 73 -16.10 4.13 8.63
CA LEU A 73 -15.93 2.69 8.56
C LEU A 73 -14.61 2.36 7.87
N LEU A 74 -14.33 2.93 6.69
CA LEU A 74 -13.09 2.79 5.93
C LEU A 74 -11.85 3.16 6.76
N ILE A 75 -11.86 4.32 7.41
CA ILE A 75 -10.76 4.78 8.26
C ILE A 75 -10.53 3.78 9.41
N SER A 76 -11.60 3.31 10.04
CA SER A 76 -11.48 2.32 11.10
C SER A 76 -10.98 0.97 10.59
N LEU A 77 -11.27 0.64 9.33
CA LEU A 77 -10.89 -0.60 8.66
C LEU A 77 -9.42 -0.59 8.26
N LEU A 78 -8.97 0.51 7.64
CA LEU A 78 -7.58 0.75 7.24
C LEU A 78 -6.66 0.88 8.45
N SER A 79 -7.14 1.52 9.53
CA SER A 79 -6.41 1.55 10.80
C SER A 79 -6.28 0.14 11.41
N LYS A 80 -7.31 -0.71 11.30
CA LYS A 80 -7.23 -2.12 11.73
C LYS A 80 -6.35 -2.97 10.83
N GLY A 81 -6.24 -2.61 9.55
CA GLY A 81 -5.29 -3.18 8.59
C GLY A 81 -3.84 -2.69 8.79
N GLY A 82 -3.61 -1.70 9.65
CA GLY A 82 -2.27 -1.14 9.90
C GLY A 82 -1.78 -0.17 8.82
N LEU A 83 -2.63 0.22 7.87
CA LEU A 83 -2.30 1.16 6.80
C LEU A 83 -2.33 2.63 7.26
N LEU A 84 -3.11 2.90 8.31
CA LEU A 84 -3.23 4.22 8.94
C LEU A 84 -2.78 4.18 10.40
N THR A 85 -1.97 5.16 10.78
CA THR A 85 -1.60 5.43 12.17
C THR A 85 -2.77 6.04 12.96
N ALA A 86 -2.67 5.99 14.29
CA ALA A 86 -3.69 6.56 15.16
C ALA A 86 -3.85 8.08 14.99
N GLN A 87 -2.75 8.78 14.69
CA GLN A 87 -2.74 10.23 14.47
C GLN A 87 -3.43 10.59 13.15
N GLU A 88 -3.07 9.94 12.04
CA GLU A 88 -3.72 10.17 10.75
C GLU A 88 -5.22 9.92 10.87
N LYS A 89 -5.62 8.80 11.46
CA LYS A 89 -7.03 8.49 11.71
C LYS A 89 -7.78 9.60 12.43
N ASP A 90 -7.18 10.27 13.41
CA ASP A 90 -7.84 11.33 14.18
C ASP A 90 -8.09 12.56 13.30
N VAL A 91 -7.07 12.98 12.54
CA VAL A 91 -7.18 14.05 11.54
C VAL A 91 -8.24 13.72 10.49
N LEU A 92 -8.26 12.47 10.00
CA LEU A 92 -9.28 12.04 9.05
C LEU A 92 -10.68 12.08 9.63
N LYS A 93 -10.87 11.73 10.90
CA LYS A 93 -12.19 11.81 11.55
C LYS A 93 -12.70 13.24 11.59
N ASP A 94 -11.83 14.19 11.94
CA ASP A 94 -12.19 15.62 11.92
C ASP A 94 -12.49 16.11 10.50
N LEU A 95 -11.71 15.68 9.51
CA LEU A 95 -11.97 15.99 8.09
C LEU A 95 -13.28 15.38 7.57
N VAL A 96 -13.68 14.21 8.07
CA VAL A 96 -14.99 13.61 7.76
C VAL A 96 -16.12 14.40 8.40
N ILE A 97 -15.94 14.91 9.63
CA ILE A 97 -16.92 15.79 10.28
C ILE A 97 -17.03 17.12 9.52
N ALA A 98 -15.92 17.62 8.99
CA ALA A 98 -15.87 18.80 8.14
C ALA A 98 -16.43 18.54 6.71
N GLU A 99 -16.85 17.32 6.40
CA GLU A 99 -17.33 16.89 5.08
C GLU A 99 -16.40 17.32 3.94
N ASN A 100 -15.09 17.13 4.13
CA ASN A 100 -14.09 17.55 3.18
C ASN A 100 -14.34 16.91 1.80
N GLU A 101 -14.47 17.74 0.76
CA GLU A 101 -14.78 17.29 -0.61
C GLU A 101 -13.74 16.29 -1.15
N ASN A 102 -12.47 16.40 -0.76
CA ASN A 102 -11.44 15.45 -1.19
C ASN A 102 -11.72 14.03 -0.66
N LEU A 103 -12.22 13.92 0.57
CA LEU A 103 -12.58 12.62 1.15
C LEU A 103 -13.83 12.04 0.48
N LEU A 104 -14.80 12.89 0.16
CA LEU A 104 -16.02 12.48 -0.55
C LEU A 104 -15.70 12.02 -1.97
N CYS A 105 -14.86 12.75 -2.72
CA CYS A 105 -14.41 12.34 -4.04
C CYS A 105 -13.59 11.05 -3.99
N ALA A 106 -12.68 10.90 -3.02
CA ALA A 106 -11.92 9.67 -2.83
C ALA A 106 -12.85 8.47 -2.55
N LEU A 107 -13.91 8.69 -1.76
CA LEU A 107 -14.93 7.67 -1.51
C LEU A 107 -15.66 7.25 -2.79
N GLU A 108 -16.06 8.20 -3.64
CA GLU A 108 -16.75 7.89 -4.91
C GLU A 108 -15.88 7.04 -5.84
N VAL A 109 -14.59 7.36 -5.95
CA VAL A 109 -13.63 6.56 -6.74
C VAL A 109 -13.44 5.18 -6.13
N PHE A 110 -13.33 5.10 -4.80
CA PHE A 110 -13.23 3.85 -4.07
C PHE A 110 -14.46 2.95 -4.25
N GLU A 111 -15.67 3.50 -4.34
CA GLU A 111 -16.87 2.68 -4.57
C GLU A 111 -16.86 1.96 -5.92
N ILE A 112 -16.11 2.49 -6.90
CA ILE A 112 -15.98 1.92 -8.25
C ILE A 112 -14.84 0.90 -8.30
N GLN A 113 -13.66 1.27 -7.78
CA GLN A 113 -12.45 0.47 -7.91
C GLN A 113 -12.27 -0.55 -6.78
N LYS A 114 -12.87 -0.30 -5.61
CA LYS A 114 -12.71 -1.09 -4.38
C LYS A 114 -11.24 -1.29 -3.97
N ASP A 115 -10.39 -0.34 -4.33
CA ASP A 115 -8.97 -0.39 -4.03
C ASP A 115 -8.68 0.30 -2.69
N PHE A 116 -8.48 -0.51 -1.66
CA PHE A 116 -8.21 -0.03 -0.32
C PHE A 116 -6.78 0.48 -0.14
N GLU A 117 -5.81 0.03 -0.93
CA GLU A 117 -4.43 0.52 -0.87
C GLU A 117 -4.36 1.92 -1.48
N GLU A 118 -4.98 2.13 -2.66
CA GLU A 118 -5.09 3.46 -3.30
C GLU A 118 -5.86 4.44 -2.42
N MET A 119 -6.98 4.00 -1.84
CA MET A 119 -7.75 4.81 -0.89
C MET A 119 -6.91 5.16 0.35
N ALA A 120 -6.17 4.21 0.91
CA ALA A 120 -5.31 4.48 2.06
C ALA A 120 -4.20 5.49 1.72
N ASP A 121 -3.58 5.39 0.55
CA ASP A 121 -2.55 6.33 0.10
C ASP A 121 -3.13 7.74 -0.07
N THR A 122 -4.29 7.85 -0.74
CA THR A 122 -5.04 9.11 -0.89
C THR A 122 -5.39 9.72 0.47
N LEU A 123 -5.87 8.90 1.39
CA LEU A 123 -6.22 9.31 2.75
C LEU A 123 -5.02 9.82 3.54
N LYS A 124 -3.84 9.19 3.36
CA LYS A 124 -2.59 9.62 3.98
C LYS A 124 -2.08 10.93 3.38
N GLU A 125 -2.21 11.10 2.07
CA GLU A 125 -1.89 12.36 1.40
C GLU A 125 -2.77 13.49 1.94
N VAL A 126 -4.09 13.26 2.06
CA VAL A 126 -5.04 14.23 2.62
C VAL A 126 -4.74 14.51 4.10
N ALA A 127 -4.39 13.49 4.89
CA ALA A 127 -3.99 13.67 6.28
C ALA A 127 -2.71 14.48 6.44
N ALA A 128 -1.72 14.24 5.57
CA ALA A 128 -0.45 14.95 5.54
C ALA A 128 -0.63 16.41 5.08
N LEU A 129 -1.63 16.67 4.24
CA LEU A 129 -2.02 18.02 3.82
C LEU A 129 -2.79 18.78 4.92
N GLY A 130 -3.25 18.08 5.96
CA GLY A 130 -4.03 18.61 7.08
C GLY A 130 -3.23 19.60 7.93
N MET A 131 -3.17 20.85 7.45
CA MET A 131 -2.73 22.05 8.16
C MET A 131 -3.87 23.04 8.31
#